data_AF-A0A2I8AGG1-F1
#
_entry.id   AF-A0A2I8AGG1-F1
#
_cell.length_a   1.000
_cell.length_b   1.000
_cell.length_c   1.000
_cell.angle_alpha   90.00
_cell.angle_beta   90.00
_cell.angle_gamma   90.00
#
_symmetry.space_group_name_H-M   'P 1'
#
loop_
_entity.id
_entity.type
_entity.pdbx_description
1 polymer ?
#
loop_
_entity_poly.entity_id
_entity_poly.type
_entity_poly.pdbx_seq_one_letter_code
_entity_poly.pdbx_strand_id
1 'polypeptide(L)'
;MNIDRQINPTGNNRLPISYILCGLGFIFPVGGLHRIYNGKFGTGFLWLFTFGLFYVGQFVDLFLIPGMVEEYKHNLRSQAGISSFGVPLNPPVVATQVHVPKGNDLMIRLIEVAESRGGSLTVTQGVKATGASFAEVETALKEMFKSGYVKIDNDPISGAVTYYFHELDQ
;
A
#
# COMPACT_ATOMS: atom_id res chain seq x y z
N MET A 1 6.03 2.31 -11.68
CA MET A 1 5.35 3.52 -11.15
C MET A 1 5.42 3.44 -9.64
N ASN A 2 6.19 4.34 -9.01
CA ASN A 2 6.69 4.19 -7.63
C ASN A 2 5.58 4.40 -6.59
N ILE A 3 5.20 3.35 -5.85
CA ILE A 3 4.12 3.33 -4.84
C ILE A 3 4.56 4.03 -3.53
N ASP A 4 5.87 4.21 -3.33
CA ASP A 4 6.45 4.75 -2.10
C ASP A 4 6.20 6.26 -1.92
N ARG A 5 5.70 6.95 -2.96
CA ARG A 5 5.47 8.41 -2.93
C ARG A 5 4.15 8.81 -2.27
N GLN A 6 3.23 7.87 -2.00
CA GLN A 6 1.92 8.15 -1.40
C GLN A 6 1.95 8.17 0.14
N ILE A 7 3.06 7.78 0.79
CA ILE A 7 3.17 7.70 2.26
C ILE A 7 3.99 8.86 2.83
N ASN A 8 3.93 10.03 2.21
CA ASN A 8 4.32 11.28 2.89
C ASN A 8 3.04 12.05 3.27
N PRO A 9 2.41 11.75 4.42
CA PRO A 9 1.19 12.40 4.83
C PRO A 9 1.53 13.81 5.36
N THR A 10 1.93 14.74 4.48
CA THR A 10 1.94 16.21 4.71
C THR A 10 2.36 16.64 6.13
N GLY A 11 3.31 15.90 6.73
CA GLY A 11 3.51 15.94 8.18
C GLY A 11 4.57 16.94 8.59
N ASN A 12 5.51 17.22 7.67
CA ASN A 12 6.64 18.09 7.90
C ASN A 12 6.35 19.55 7.48
N ASN A 13 5.45 19.76 6.53
CA ASN A 13 5.26 21.07 5.91
C ASN A 13 4.10 21.86 6.54
N ARG A 14 3.17 21.21 7.25
CA ARG A 14 2.02 21.91 7.85
C ARG A 14 2.40 22.81 9.02
N LEU A 15 3.37 22.40 9.84
CA LEU A 15 3.90 23.25 10.91
C LEU A 15 4.46 24.58 10.37
N PRO A 16 5.44 24.59 9.43
CA PRO A 16 5.96 25.85 8.90
C PRO A 16 4.89 26.65 8.13
N ILE A 17 3.96 26.00 7.42
CA ILE A 17 2.84 26.67 6.76
C ILE A 17 1.94 27.37 7.79
N SER A 18 1.59 26.70 8.88
CA SER A 18 0.81 27.27 9.97
C SER A 18 1.48 28.49 10.62
N TYR A 19 2.80 28.44 10.83
CA TYR A 19 3.57 29.60 11.29
C TYR A 19 3.62 30.74 10.27
N ILE A 20 3.76 30.44 8.97
CA ILE A 20 3.74 31.45 7.89
C ILE A 20 2.38 32.14 7.83
N LEU A 21 1.27 31.39 7.91
CA LEU A 21 -0.07 31.98 7.96
C LEU A 21 -0.28 32.82 9.23
N CYS A 22 0.29 32.40 10.36
CA CYS A 22 0.26 33.19 11.60
C CYS A 22 1.05 34.50 11.45
N GLY A 23 2.25 34.47 10.87
CA GLY A 23 3.06 35.65 10.59
C GLY A 23 2.41 36.61 9.58
N LEU A 24 1.73 36.06 8.55
CA LEU A 24 1.00 36.87 7.58
C LEU A 24 -0.17 37.63 8.23
N GLY A 25 -0.81 37.04 9.24
CA GLY A 25 -1.85 37.70 10.05
C GLY A 25 -1.33 38.81 10.98
N PHE A 26 -0.02 38.96 11.16
CA PHE A 26 0.60 40.13 11.79
C PHE A 26 0.84 41.28 10.78
N ILE A 27 1.09 40.95 9.51
CA ILE A 27 1.42 41.92 8.45
C ILE A 27 0.15 42.47 7.80
N PHE A 28 -0.85 41.61 7.59
CA PHE A 28 -2.17 41.98 7.12
C PHE A 28 -3.16 41.89 8.28
N PRO A 29 -4.12 42.81 8.41
CA PRO A 29 -5.14 42.80 9.46
C PRO A 29 -6.20 41.71 9.21
N VAL A 30 -5.76 40.50 8.90
CA VAL A 30 -6.56 39.28 8.72
C VAL A 30 -6.02 38.24 9.70
N GLY A 31 -6.26 38.50 10.98
CA GLY A 31 -6.00 37.54 12.06
C GLY A 31 -6.90 36.31 11.96
N GLY A 32 -6.42 35.15 12.40
CA GLY A 32 -7.26 33.93 12.51
C GLY A 32 -7.29 32.97 11.32
N LEU A 33 -6.65 33.30 10.19
CA LEU A 33 -6.62 32.43 9.00
C LEU A 33 -5.94 31.07 9.28
N HIS A 34 -4.93 31.08 10.15
CA HIS A 34 -4.25 29.90 10.66
C HIS A 34 -5.21 28.93 11.42
N ARG A 35 -6.18 29.44 12.18
CA ARG A 35 -7.18 28.61 12.89
C ARG A 35 -8.16 27.94 11.94
N ILE A 36 -8.52 28.64 10.85
CA ILE A 36 -9.35 28.08 9.79
C ILE A 36 -8.57 26.95 9.08
N TYR A 37 -7.28 27.14 8.83
CA TYR A 37 -6.41 26.12 8.23
C TYR A 37 -6.31 24.85 9.10
N ASN A 38 -6.27 24.99 10.42
CA ASN A 38 -6.27 23.85 11.36
C ASN A 38 -7.67 23.27 11.64
N GLY A 39 -8.72 23.70 10.92
CA GLY A 39 -10.08 23.15 11.02
C GLY A 39 -10.96 23.75 12.12
N LYS A 40 -10.51 24.81 12.81
CA LYS A 40 -11.29 25.51 13.85
C LYS A 40 -12.05 26.71 13.28
N PHE A 41 -13.02 26.44 12.41
CA PHE A 41 -13.81 27.45 11.68
C PHE A 41 -14.48 28.49 12.59
N GLY A 42 -15.22 28.05 13.63
CA GLY A 42 -15.96 28.97 14.51
C GLY A 42 -15.04 29.98 15.21
N THR A 43 -13.93 29.51 15.79
CA THR A 43 -12.97 30.41 16.44
C THR A 43 -12.14 31.23 15.46
N GLY A 44 -11.94 30.74 14.23
CA GLY A 44 -11.26 31.47 13.16
C GLY A 44 -12.06 32.69 12.68
N PHE A 45 -13.38 32.54 12.51
CA PHE A 45 -14.26 33.67 12.17
C PHE A 45 -14.36 34.69 13.31
N LEU A 46 -14.42 34.23 14.57
CA LEU A 46 -14.38 35.12 15.74
C LEU A 46 -13.07 35.94 15.77
N TRP A 47 -11.95 35.30 15.41
CA TRP A 47 -10.64 35.93 15.29
C TRP A 47 -10.53 36.92 14.13
N LEU A 48 -11.16 36.63 12.99
CA LEU A 48 -11.20 37.52 11.83
C LEU A 48 -11.99 38.80 12.15
N PHE A 49 -13.13 38.68 12.83
CA PHE A 49 -13.99 39.81 13.20
C PHE A 49 -13.40 40.69 14.30
N THR A 50 -12.49 40.15 15.11
CA THR A 50 -11.84 40.85 16.22
C THR A 50 -10.43 41.34 15.87
N PHE A 51 -9.97 41.17 14.62
CA PHE A 51 -8.58 41.43 14.19
C PHE A 51 -7.55 40.73 15.07
N GLY A 52 -7.85 39.50 15.48
CA GLY A 52 -7.05 38.76 16.44
C GLY A 52 -6.93 39.41 17.82
N LEU A 53 -7.92 40.23 18.17
CA LEU A 53 -8.09 40.91 19.45
C LEU A 53 -6.86 41.73 19.89
N PHE A 54 -6.41 42.64 19.02
CA PHE A 54 -5.22 43.53 19.20
C PHE A 54 -3.85 42.84 19.05
N TYR A 55 -3.74 41.82 18.20
CA TYR A 55 -2.50 41.04 17.96
C TYR A 55 -1.99 40.22 19.17
N VAL A 56 -2.46 40.49 20.39
CA VAL A 56 -2.06 39.76 21.60
C VAL A 56 -2.43 38.29 21.48
N GLY A 57 -3.64 37.96 21.03
CA GLY A 57 -3.96 36.55 20.89
C GLY A 57 -3.27 35.89 19.68
N GLN A 58 -2.81 36.66 18.68
CA GLN A 58 -2.07 36.13 17.53
C GLN A 58 -0.70 35.64 18.02
N PHE A 59 -0.13 36.37 18.99
CA PHE A 59 1.05 35.97 19.74
C PHE A 59 0.81 34.72 20.58
N VAL A 60 -0.33 34.62 21.28
CA VAL A 60 -0.71 33.40 22.03
C VAL A 60 -0.90 32.21 21.09
N ASP A 61 -1.41 32.44 19.87
CA ASP A 61 -1.64 31.39 18.89
C ASP A 61 -0.31 30.71 18.44
N LEU A 62 0.84 31.40 18.53
CA LEU A 62 2.17 30.81 18.26
C LEU A 62 2.45 29.59 19.15
N PHE A 63 1.99 29.63 20.40
CA PHE A 63 2.15 28.52 21.34
C PHE A 63 1.10 27.43 21.15
N LEU A 64 -0.06 27.76 20.55
CA LEU A 64 -1.14 26.81 20.28
C LEU A 64 -0.98 26.07 18.94
N ILE A 65 -0.22 26.61 17.97
CA ILE A 65 0.10 25.95 16.69
C ILE A 65 0.50 24.47 16.85
N PRO A 66 1.49 24.11 17.69
CA PRO A 66 1.92 22.71 17.81
C PRO A 66 0.78 21.79 18.28
N GLY A 67 0.00 22.23 19.26
CA GLY A 67 -1.15 21.47 19.77
C GLY A 67 -2.25 21.29 18.73
N MET A 68 -2.55 22.32 17.93
CA MET A 68 -3.57 22.23 16.88
C MET A 68 -3.15 21.30 15.72
N VAL A 69 -1.88 21.30 15.34
CA VAL A 69 -1.37 20.40 14.29
C VAL A 69 -1.37 18.95 14.76
N GLU A 70 -1.06 18.71 16.03
CA GLU A 70 -1.13 17.38 16.64
C GLU A 70 -2.57 16.87 16.75
N GLU A 71 -3.51 17.72 17.19
CA GLU A 71 -4.94 17.41 17.27
C GLU A 71 -5.51 17.06 15.88
N TYR A 72 -5.17 17.84 14.84
CA TYR A 72 -5.58 17.57 13.47
C TYR A 72 -5.02 16.24 12.94
N LYS A 73 -3.73 15.95 13.22
CA LYS A 73 -3.11 14.67 12.87
C LYS A 73 -3.78 13.50 13.61
N HIS A 74 -4.10 13.67 14.88
CA HIS A 74 -4.77 12.66 15.69
C HIS A 74 -6.18 12.36 15.16
N ASN A 75 -6.95 13.40 14.83
CA ASN A 75 -8.30 13.26 14.27
C ASN A 75 -8.31 12.65 12.86
N LEU A 76 -7.32 12.95 12.02
CA LEU A 76 -7.14 12.27 10.74
C LEU A 76 -6.79 10.78 10.92
N ARG A 77 -5.95 10.47 11.91
CA ARG A 77 -5.55 9.08 12.21
C ARG A 77 -6.70 8.27 12.77
N SER A 78 -7.53 8.84 13.65
CA SER A 78 -8.72 8.15 14.17
C SER A 78 -9.75 7.88 13.08
N GLN A 79 -9.97 8.83 12.16
CA GLN A 79 -10.85 8.63 10.99
C GLN A 79 -10.27 7.64 9.98
N ALA A 80 -8.95 7.58 9.83
CA ALA A 80 -8.26 6.59 9.01
C ALA A 80 -8.14 5.20 9.69
N GLY A 81 -8.63 5.05 10.93
CA GLY A 81 -8.52 3.80 11.68
C GLY A 81 -7.07 3.42 11.99
N ILE A 82 -6.19 4.39 12.27
CA ILE A 82 -4.76 4.19 12.58
C ILE A 82 -4.49 4.56 14.04
N SER A 83 -3.81 3.68 14.78
CA SER A 83 -3.41 3.86 16.18
C SER A 83 -2.36 4.97 16.37
N SER A 84 -2.16 5.39 17.61
CA SER A 84 -1.18 6.43 17.99
C SER A 84 0.26 6.10 17.55
N PHE A 85 0.61 4.81 17.52
CA PHE A 85 1.90 4.30 17.06
C PHE A 85 2.00 4.13 15.53
N GLY A 86 0.99 4.55 14.76
CA GLY A 86 0.97 4.42 13.30
C GLY A 86 0.53 3.06 12.78
N VAL A 87 0.02 2.18 13.65
CA VAL A 87 -0.47 0.84 13.27
C VAL A 87 -1.96 0.90 12.95
N PRO A 88 -2.44 0.45 11.78
CA PRO A 88 -3.87 0.39 11.48
C PRO A 88 -4.62 -0.49 12.50
N LEU A 89 -5.69 0.05 13.10
CA LEU A 89 -6.58 -0.60 14.07
C LEU A 89 -7.53 -1.60 13.40
N ASN A 90 -7.88 -1.33 12.15
CA ASN A 90 -8.43 -2.31 11.24
C ASN A 90 -7.48 -2.34 10.06
N PRO A 91 -6.38 -3.12 10.10
CA PRO A 91 -5.70 -3.41 8.85
C PRO A 91 -6.81 -3.90 7.92
N PRO A 92 -6.94 -3.37 6.68
CA PRO A 92 -7.65 -4.18 5.71
C PRO A 92 -7.08 -5.57 5.89
N VAL A 93 -7.92 -6.59 5.99
CA VAL A 93 -7.46 -7.92 5.63
C VAL A 93 -7.03 -7.71 4.19
N VAL A 94 -5.77 -7.27 4.02
CA VAL A 94 -4.95 -7.60 2.91
C VAL A 94 -4.92 -9.10 3.12
N ALA A 95 -5.99 -9.75 2.61
CA ALA A 95 -5.85 -11.02 1.97
C ALA A 95 -4.53 -10.81 1.28
N THR A 96 -3.50 -11.48 1.78
CA THR A 96 -2.26 -11.58 1.05
C THR A 96 -2.79 -12.08 -0.27
N GLN A 97 -2.96 -11.16 -1.22
CA GLN A 97 -3.30 -11.51 -2.57
C GLN A 97 -1.96 -12.06 -2.95
N VAL A 98 -1.74 -13.34 -2.59
CA VAL A 98 -0.79 -14.23 -3.21
C VAL A 98 -0.99 -13.85 -4.65
N HIS A 99 -0.02 -13.13 -5.18
CA HIS A 99 -0.15 -12.51 -6.48
C HIS A 99 -0.27 -13.71 -7.41
N VAL A 100 -1.52 -14.11 -7.66
CA VAL A 100 -1.84 -15.31 -8.40
C VAL A 100 -1.33 -14.94 -9.77
N PRO A 101 -0.25 -15.57 -10.23
CA PRO A 101 0.29 -15.22 -11.52
C PRO A 101 -0.87 -15.50 -12.50
N LYS A 102 -1.19 -14.53 -13.37
CA LYS A 102 -2.19 -14.76 -14.42
C LYS A 102 -1.83 -16.07 -15.13
N GLY A 103 -2.79 -16.82 -15.69
CA GLY A 103 -2.52 -18.16 -16.27
C GLY A 103 -1.24 -18.25 -17.10
N ASN A 104 -0.92 -17.21 -17.87
CA ASN A 104 0.34 -17.09 -18.62
C ASN A 104 1.62 -16.97 -17.73
N ASP A 105 1.59 -16.16 -16.67
CA ASP A 105 2.70 -16.00 -15.73
C ASP A 105 2.95 -17.29 -14.92
N LEU A 106 1.89 -18.08 -14.66
CA LEU A 106 2.00 -19.39 -14.02
C LEU A 106 2.73 -20.37 -14.94
N MET A 107 2.35 -20.41 -16.23
CA MET A 107 3.00 -21.26 -17.22
C MET A 107 4.48 -20.94 -17.37
N ILE A 108 4.85 -19.65 -17.46
CA ILE A 108 6.26 -19.21 -17.56
C ILE A 108 7.07 -19.70 -16.35
N ARG A 109 6.53 -19.56 -15.14
CA ARG A 109 7.22 -20.04 -13.92
C ARG A 109 7.31 -21.57 -13.86
N LEU A 110 6.30 -22.29 -14.34
CA LEU A 110 6.35 -23.76 -14.41
C LEU A 110 7.43 -24.24 -15.41
N ILE A 111 7.58 -23.55 -16.53
CA ILE A 111 8.65 -23.79 -17.51
C ILE A 111 10.02 -23.53 -16.89
N GLU A 112 10.21 -22.40 -16.21
CA GLU A 112 11.46 -22.05 -15.51
C GLU A 112 11.86 -23.11 -14.47
N VAL A 113 10.89 -23.59 -13.69
CA VAL A 113 11.14 -24.63 -12.68
C VAL A 113 11.46 -25.97 -13.34
N ALA A 114 10.81 -26.31 -14.45
CA ALA A 114 11.11 -27.51 -15.21
C ALA A 114 12.52 -27.46 -15.82
N GLU A 115 12.93 -26.31 -16.36
CA GLU A 115 14.27 -26.09 -16.92
C GLU A 115 15.34 -26.33 -15.84
N SER A 116 15.15 -25.76 -14.65
CA SER A 116 16.07 -25.96 -13.52
C SER A 116 16.20 -27.41 -13.03
N ARG A 117 15.30 -28.30 -13.47
CA ARG A 117 15.19 -29.70 -13.03
C ARG A 117 15.37 -30.71 -14.16
N GLY A 118 15.84 -30.28 -15.33
CA GLY A 118 16.08 -31.17 -16.48
C GLY A 118 14.81 -31.49 -17.26
N GLY A 119 13.97 -30.49 -17.51
CA GLY A 119 12.84 -30.58 -18.45
C GLY A 119 11.60 -31.32 -17.93
N SER A 120 11.56 -31.70 -16.65
CA SER A 120 10.47 -32.49 -16.07
C SER A 120 9.96 -31.86 -14.76
N LEU A 121 8.64 -31.90 -14.55
CA LEU A 121 8.00 -31.32 -13.37
C LEU A 121 6.81 -32.15 -12.89
N THR A 122 6.66 -32.28 -11.57
CA THR A 122 5.43 -32.82 -10.95
C THR A 122 4.52 -31.70 -10.44
N VAL A 123 3.22 -31.97 -10.29
CA VAL A 123 2.25 -30.99 -9.78
C VAL A 123 2.69 -30.44 -8.41
N THR A 124 3.15 -31.30 -7.51
CA THR A 124 3.61 -30.92 -6.17
C THR A 124 4.84 -30.01 -6.22
N GLN A 125 5.76 -30.25 -7.16
CA GLN A 125 6.93 -29.39 -7.35
C GLN A 125 6.53 -28.03 -7.93
N GLY A 126 5.58 -28.00 -8.89
CA GLY A 126 5.02 -26.77 -9.44
C GLY A 126 4.35 -25.92 -8.36
N VAL A 127 3.53 -26.53 -7.50
CA VAL A 127 2.91 -25.86 -6.35
C VAL A 127 3.95 -25.31 -5.38
N LYS A 128 4.96 -26.12 -5.04
CA LYS A 128 6.03 -25.72 -4.11
C LYS A 128 6.83 -24.50 -4.62
N ALA A 129 7.08 -24.43 -5.92
CA ALA A 129 7.89 -23.37 -6.50
C ALA A 129 7.09 -22.10 -6.83
N THR A 130 5.85 -22.24 -7.29
CA THR A 130 5.01 -21.11 -7.70
C THR A 130 4.22 -20.49 -6.55
N GLY A 131 3.97 -21.24 -5.47
CA GLY A 131 3.08 -20.85 -4.38
C GLY A 131 1.60 -20.82 -4.78
N ALA A 132 1.26 -21.30 -5.98
CA ALA A 132 -0.12 -21.40 -6.48
C ALA A 132 -0.82 -22.67 -5.97
N SER A 133 -2.15 -22.70 -6.07
CA SER A 133 -2.92 -23.86 -5.63
C SER A 133 -2.74 -25.06 -6.57
N PHE A 134 -2.98 -26.27 -6.05
CA PHE A 134 -2.94 -27.50 -6.85
C PHE A 134 -3.85 -27.45 -8.09
N ALA A 135 -5.04 -26.87 -7.94
CA ALA A 135 -6.01 -26.76 -9.04
C ALA A 135 -5.49 -25.85 -10.17
N GLU A 136 -4.81 -24.75 -9.84
CA GLU A 136 -4.28 -23.82 -10.82
C GLU A 136 -3.10 -24.41 -11.58
N VAL A 137 -2.18 -25.08 -10.86
CA VAL A 137 -1.01 -25.73 -11.47
C VAL A 137 -1.46 -26.90 -12.35
N GLU A 138 -2.41 -27.72 -11.91
CA GLU A 138 -2.97 -28.79 -12.72
C GLU A 138 -3.68 -28.26 -13.97
N THR A 139 -4.46 -27.17 -13.83
CA THR A 139 -5.14 -26.55 -14.97
C THR A 139 -4.14 -26.03 -15.99
N ALA A 140 -3.10 -25.32 -15.55
CA ALA A 140 -2.05 -24.81 -16.44
C ALA A 140 -1.27 -25.95 -17.14
N LEU A 141 -0.88 -27.00 -16.41
CA LEU A 141 -0.19 -28.17 -16.99
C LEU A 141 -1.08 -28.94 -17.97
N LYS A 142 -2.37 -29.07 -17.68
CA LYS A 142 -3.35 -29.71 -18.58
C LYS A 142 -3.60 -28.89 -19.84
N GLU A 143 -3.57 -27.57 -19.73
CA GLU A 143 -3.66 -26.66 -20.87
C GLU A 143 -2.40 -26.78 -21.77
N MET A 144 -1.21 -26.82 -21.17
CA MET A 144 0.06 -27.07 -21.87
C MET A 144 0.13 -28.44 -22.54
N PHE A 145 -0.50 -29.47 -21.95
CA PHE A 145 -0.65 -30.78 -22.57
C PHE A 145 -1.57 -30.71 -23.81
N LYS A 146 -2.70 -29.99 -23.71
CA LYS A 146 -3.64 -29.85 -24.84
C LYS A 146 -3.05 -29.10 -26.03
N SER A 147 -2.19 -28.12 -25.78
CA SER A 147 -1.50 -27.38 -26.84
C SER A 147 -0.26 -28.11 -27.37
N GLY A 148 0.17 -29.19 -26.74
CA GLY A 148 1.27 -30.05 -27.20
C GLY A 148 2.66 -29.66 -26.68
N TYR A 149 2.77 -28.73 -25.73
CA TYR A 149 4.06 -28.33 -25.14
C TYR A 149 4.60 -29.36 -24.12
N VAL A 150 3.70 -30.15 -23.53
CA VAL A 150 4.01 -31.03 -22.41
C VAL A 150 3.49 -32.45 -22.66
N LYS A 151 4.28 -33.46 -22.28
CA LYS A 151 3.88 -34.88 -22.25
C LYS A 151 3.65 -35.32 -20.81
N ILE A 152 2.64 -36.15 -20.60
CA ILE A 152 2.35 -36.74 -19.30
C ILE A 152 2.89 -38.17 -19.30
N ASP A 153 3.78 -38.46 -18.36
CA ASP A 153 4.23 -39.81 -18.04
C ASP A 153 3.92 -40.12 -16.58
N ASN A 154 3.97 -41.40 -16.22
CA ASN A 154 3.80 -41.85 -14.86
C ASN A 154 5.04 -42.62 -14.44
N ASP A 155 5.64 -42.22 -13.32
CA ASP A 155 6.77 -42.96 -12.77
C ASP A 155 6.31 -44.37 -12.35
N PRO A 156 6.85 -45.45 -12.94
CA PRO A 156 6.43 -46.82 -12.69
C PRO A 156 6.70 -47.29 -11.25
N ILE A 157 7.51 -46.56 -10.49
CA ILE A 157 7.89 -46.91 -9.11
C ILE A 157 7.08 -46.10 -8.09
N SER A 158 6.95 -44.78 -8.29
CA SER A 158 6.26 -43.90 -7.35
C SER A 158 4.78 -43.67 -7.66
N GLY A 159 4.33 -43.97 -8.89
CA GLY A 159 2.98 -43.67 -9.35
C GLY A 159 2.69 -42.16 -9.49
N ALA A 160 3.73 -41.33 -9.46
CA ALA A 160 3.61 -39.89 -9.58
C ALA A 160 3.51 -39.46 -11.05
N VAL A 161 2.49 -38.64 -11.33
CA VAL A 161 2.30 -38.01 -12.63
C VAL A 161 3.39 -36.96 -12.87
N THR A 162 4.20 -37.19 -13.90
CA THR A 162 5.33 -36.34 -14.28
C THR A 162 5.08 -35.71 -15.64
N TYR A 163 5.27 -34.41 -15.72
CA TYR A 163 5.07 -33.60 -16.92
C TYR A 163 6.43 -33.28 -17.55
N TYR A 164 6.65 -33.71 -18.80
CA TYR A 164 7.88 -33.49 -19.56
C TYR A 164 7.68 -32.40 -20.59
N PHE A 165 8.54 -31.40 -20.60
CA PHE A 165 8.48 -30.26 -21.52
C PHE A 165 9.34 -30.56 -22.74
N HIS A 166 8.72 -30.71 -23.91
CA HIS A 166 9.42 -31.15 -25.12
C HIS A 166 10.45 -30.13 -25.62
N GLU A 167 10.23 -28.84 -25.33
CA GLU A 167 11.10 -27.74 -25.76
C GLU A 167 12.37 -27.58 -24.89
N LEU A 168 12.42 -28.22 -23.72
CA LEU A 168 13.55 -28.12 -22.78
C LEU A 168 14.46 -29.35 -22.80
N ASP A 169 14.14 -30.34 -23.63
CA ASP A 169 14.82 -31.63 -23.72
C ASP A 169 15.95 -31.58 -24.77
N GLN A 170 16.86 -30.60 -24.64
CA GLN A 170 17.98 -30.36 -25.56
C GLN A 170 19.33 -30.22 -24.86
#